data_AF-A0A135L5I9-F1
#
_entry.id   AF-A0A135L5I9-F1
#
_cell.length_a   1.000
_cell.length_b   1.000
_cell.length_c   1.000
_cell.angle_alpha   90.00
_cell.angle_beta   90.00
_cell.angle_gamma   90.00
#
_symmetry.space_group_name_H-M   'P 1'
#
loop_
_entity.id
_entity.type
_entity.pdbx_description
1 polymer ?
#
loop_
_entity_poly.entity_id
_entity_poly.type
_entity_poly.pdbx_seq_one_letter_code
_entity_poly.pdbx_strand_id
1 'polypeptide(L)'
;MKTIYILFLGGYDPMSWIIKMVTKAPYVHSILALDSKLTELYSYNLKIRIKNRRLSYQNGFIVEQIDQYQKNLPYWLYRVKVTNQQYKKIAKLIYYFKNNPDVTSYHIKGALGFMFPILWKHVNKRKKYTFTCSEFIAYMLQTSHVVSFDKPIYQISPKDIIQTNKLKFLGNGKIGNLSNRGDIIVLGIILLLIRHFLIIWQGQTNQSRNN
;
A
#
# COMPACT_ATOMS: atom_id res chain seq x y z
N MET A 1 11.73 15.89 3.83
CA MET A 1 10.89 15.07 2.93
C MET A 1 10.73 13.68 3.53
N LYS A 2 9.58 13.04 3.33
CA LYS A 2 9.30 11.67 3.79
C LYS A 2 8.82 10.82 2.61
N THR A 3 8.71 9.51 2.83
CA THR A 3 8.26 8.57 1.80
C THR A 3 7.16 7.70 2.38
N ILE A 4 6.11 7.49 1.61
CA ILE A 4 5.09 6.46 1.86
C ILE A 4 5.21 5.40 0.77
N TYR A 5 4.63 4.24 1.03
CA TYR A 5 4.68 3.08 0.14
C TYR A 5 3.27 2.63 -0.19
N ILE A 6 3.06 2.24 -1.44
CA ILE A 6 1.81 1.67 -1.92
C ILE A 6 2.13 0.29 -2.47
N LEU A 7 1.49 -0.71 -1.90
CA LEU A 7 1.63 -2.11 -2.26
C LEU A 7 0.34 -2.57 -2.93
N PHE A 8 0.47 -3.07 -4.16
CA PHE A 8 -0.62 -3.73 -4.86
C PHE A 8 -0.38 -5.23 -4.84
N LEU A 9 -1.40 -5.99 -4.46
CA LEU A 9 -1.36 -7.45 -4.50
C LEU A 9 -2.21 -7.95 -5.66
N GLY A 10 -1.79 -9.04 -6.29
CA GLY A 10 -2.67 -9.88 -7.10
C GLY A 10 -3.19 -11.06 -6.28
N GLY A 11 -3.96 -11.93 -6.91
CA GLY A 11 -4.46 -13.16 -6.29
C GLY A 11 -4.70 -14.27 -7.30
N TYR A 12 -4.85 -15.49 -6.80
CA TYR A 12 -5.05 -16.68 -7.64
C TYR A 12 -6.42 -17.33 -7.44
N ASP A 13 -7.19 -16.88 -6.44
CA ASP A 13 -8.54 -17.36 -6.20
C ASP A 13 -9.51 -16.93 -7.32
N PRO A 14 -10.62 -17.64 -7.54
CA PRO A 14 -11.56 -17.33 -8.62
C PRO A 14 -12.08 -15.90 -8.63
N MET A 15 -12.28 -15.29 -7.45
CA MET A 15 -12.72 -13.89 -7.37
C MET A 15 -11.63 -12.95 -7.88
N SER A 16 -10.36 -13.24 -7.57
CA SER A 16 -9.21 -12.52 -8.13
C SER A 16 -9.16 -12.60 -9.67
N TRP A 17 -9.51 -13.74 -10.27
CA TRP A 17 -9.58 -13.85 -11.74
C TRP A 17 -10.65 -12.93 -12.34
N ILE A 18 -11.84 -12.88 -11.73
CA ILE A 18 -12.93 -12.00 -12.16
C ILE A 18 -12.51 -10.53 -12.07
N ILE A 19 -11.94 -10.11 -10.94
CA ILE A 19 -11.48 -8.74 -10.74
C ILE A 19 -10.44 -8.36 -11.80
N LYS A 20 -9.47 -9.25 -12.08
CA LYS A 20 -8.45 -9.00 -13.09
C LYS A 20 -9.02 -8.86 -14.49
N MET A 21 -9.97 -9.72 -14.86
CA MET A 21 -10.63 -9.68 -16.16
C MET A 21 -11.39 -8.36 -16.37
N VAL A 22 -12.11 -7.92 -15.33
CA VAL A 22 -12.91 -6.68 -15.37
C VAL A 22 -12.03 -5.45 -15.40
N THR A 23 -11.07 -5.37 -14.49
CA THR A 23 -10.19 -4.20 -14.37
C THR A 23 -9.10 -4.15 -15.45
N LYS A 24 -8.94 -5.25 -16.20
CA LYS A 24 -7.85 -5.48 -17.16
C LYS A 24 -6.48 -5.18 -16.53
N ALA A 25 -6.34 -5.50 -15.24
CA ALA A 25 -5.17 -5.20 -14.44
C ALA A 25 -4.87 -6.38 -13.49
N PRO A 26 -3.60 -6.64 -13.15
CA PRO A 26 -3.27 -7.78 -12.30
C PRO A 26 -3.53 -7.54 -10.80
N TYR A 27 -4.01 -6.35 -10.44
CA TYR A 27 -4.16 -5.87 -9.06
C TYR A 27 -5.55 -6.18 -8.51
N VAL A 28 -5.60 -6.89 -7.38
CA VAL A 28 -6.84 -7.26 -6.70
C VAL A 28 -6.99 -6.57 -5.35
N HIS A 29 -5.88 -6.11 -4.75
CA HIS A 29 -5.89 -5.40 -3.48
C HIS A 29 -4.87 -4.26 -3.47
N SER A 30 -5.19 -3.17 -2.78
CA SER A 30 -4.35 -1.97 -2.65
C SER A 30 -4.14 -1.64 -1.18
N ILE A 31 -2.88 -1.39 -0.81
CA ILE A 31 -2.43 -1.27 0.57
C ILE A 31 -1.47 -0.07 0.68
N LEU A 32 -1.56 0.69 1.77
CA LEU A 32 -0.64 1.78 2.09
C LEU A 32 0.26 1.39 3.26
N ALA A 33 1.53 1.78 3.21
CA ALA A 33 2.46 1.68 4.33
C ALA A 33 3.20 3.00 4.53
N LEU A 34 3.55 3.31 5.78
CA LEU A 34 4.25 4.54 6.15
C LEU A 34 5.77 4.40 6.20
N ASP A 35 6.28 3.16 6.18
CA ASP A 35 7.70 2.85 6.31
C ASP A 35 8.19 1.85 5.26
N SER A 36 9.50 1.84 5.00
CA SER A 36 10.12 0.99 3.98
C SER A 36 10.18 -0.48 4.35
N LYS A 37 10.05 -0.81 5.64
CA LYS A 37 10.04 -2.20 6.12
C LYS A 37 8.65 -2.82 6.02
N LEU A 38 7.64 -2.02 5.63
CA LEU A 38 6.25 -2.45 5.51
C LEU A 38 5.72 -3.04 6.84
N THR A 39 6.07 -2.37 7.94
CA THR A 39 5.84 -2.87 9.31
C THR A 39 4.35 -2.95 9.62
N GLU A 40 3.60 -1.91 9.29
CA GLU A 40 2.14 -1.89 9.33
C GLU A 40 1.59 -1.63 7.92
N LEU A 41 0.63 -2.46 7.52
CA LEU A 41 -0.07 -2.36 6.25
C LEU A 41 -1.50 -1.88 6.48
N TYR A 42 -1.86 -0.74 5.89
CA TYR A 42 -3.17 -0.12 6.06
C TYR A 42 -4.01 -0.34 4.80
N SER A 43 -5.17 -0.97 4.95
CA SER A 43 -6.05 -1.23 3.82
C SER A 43 -7.53 -1.11 4.19
N TYR A 44 -8.38 -1.03 3.16
CA TYR A 44 -9.82 -1.21 3.30
C TYR A 44 -10.20 -2.54 2.66
N ASN A 45 -10.87 -3.42 3.41
CA ASN A 45 -11.36 -4.68 2.88
C ASN A 45 -12.59 -5.20 3.66
N LEU A 46 -13.20 -6.26 3.14
CA LEU A 46 -14.14 -7.10 3.85
C LEU A 46 -13.50 -8.48 4.05
N LYS A 47 -13.01 -8.75 5.25
CA LYS A 47 -12.48 -10.06 5.65
C LYS A 47 -13.59 -10.88 6.28
N ILE A 48 -13.80 -12.09 5.79
CA ILE A 48 -14.72 -13.07 6.38
C ILE A 48 -13.87 -14.28 6.79
N ARG A 49 -14.02 -14.73 8.03
CA ARG A 49 -13.31 -15.89 8.59
C ARG A 49 -14.27 -16.79 9.32
N ILE A 50 -14.20 -18.08 9.02
CA ILE A 50 -14.92 -19.13 9.75
C ILE A 50 -13.88 -19.90 10.56
N LYS A 51 -14.03 -19.90 11.90
CA LYS A 51 -13.19 -20.69 12.80
C LYS A 51 -14.08 -21.35 13.85
N ASN A 52 -13.91 -22.65 14.07
CA ASN A 52 -14.69 -23.43 15.05
C ASN A 52 -16.22 -23.22 14.90
N ARG A 53 -16.74 -23.27 13.66
CA ARG A 53 -18.15 -23.01 13.31
C ARG A 53 -18.68 -21.61 13.70
N ARG A 54 -17.81 -20.67 14.06
CA ARG A 54 -18.16 -19.26 14.29
C ARG A 54 -17.74 -18.41 13.09
N LEU A 55 -18.66 -17.59 12.61
CA LEU A 55 -18.43 -16.58 11.57
C LEU A 55 -17.93 -15.29 12.23
N SER A 56 -16.80 -14.79 11.77
CA SER A 56 -16.29 -13.46 12.11
C SER A 56 -16.03 -12.68 10.83
N TYR A 57 -16.31 -11.38 10.85
CA TYR A 57 -15.98 -10.52 9.73
C TYR A 57 -15.39 -9.21 10.22
N GLN A 58 -14.49 -8.65 9.42
CA GLN A 58 -13.92 -7.32 9.62
C GLN A 58 -14.23 -6.50 8.36
N ASN A 59 -14.85 -5.34 8.55
CA ASN A 59 -15.41 -4.55 7.49
C ASN A 59 -14.88 -3.11 7.59
N GLY A 60 -14.20 -2.63 6.54
CA GLY A 60 -13.66 -1.26 6.52
C GLY A 60 -12.16 -1.24 6.72
N PHE A 61 -11.67 -0.33 7.58
CA PHE A 61 -10.24 -0.11 7.77
C PHE A 61 -9.60 -1.24 8.57
N ILE A 62 -8.49 -1.77 8.06
CA ILE A 62 -7.74 -2.86 8.67
C ILE A 62 -6.25 -2.53 8.71
N VAL A 63 -5.62 -2.85 9.84
CA VAL A 63 -4.17 -2.92 9.98
C VAL A 63 -3.75 -4.37 9.83
N GLU A 64 -2.89 -4.62 8.85
CA GLU A 64 -2.41 -5.95 8.46
C GLU A 64 -0.89 -6.01 8.63
N GLN A 65 -0.37 -7.23 8.62
CA GLN A 65 1.06 -7.51 8.56
C GLN A 65 1.32 -8.32 7.30
N ILE A 66 2.52 -8.20 6.73
CA ILE A 66 2.87 -8.81 5.44
C ILE A 66 2.81 -10.34 5.48
N ASP A 67 3.09 -10.93 6.65
CA ASP A 67 3.07 -12.37 6.94
C ASP A 67 1.66 -12.99 6.90
N GLN A 68 0.60 -12.17 7.01
CA GLN A 68 -0.79 -12.63 6.88
C GLN A 68 -1.15 -13.03 5.44
N TYR A 69 -0.34 -12.63 4.45
CA TYR A 69 -0.57 -12.95 3.05
C TYR A 69 0.17 -14.22 2.63
N GLN A 70 -0.43 -15.00 1.72
CA GLN A 70 0.22 -16.18 1.17
C GLN A 70 1.51 -15.80 0.42
N LYS A 71 2.59 -16.53 0.71
CA LYS A 71 3.94 -16.24 0.18
C LYS A 71 4.03 -16.23 -1.35
N ASN A 72 3.17 -16.97 -2.03
CA ASN A 72 3.17 -17.05 -3.50
C ASN A 72 2.43 -15.89 -4.19
N LEU A 73 1.68 -15.06 -3.45
CA LEU A 73 0.90 -13.96 -4.03
C LEU A 73 1.82 -12.96 -4.73
N PRO A 74 1.46 -12.50 -5.94
CA PRO A 74 2.24 -11.53 -6.66
C PRO A 74 2.02 -10.14 -6.06
N TYR A 75 3.08 -9.33 -6.02
CA TYR A 75 3.03 -7.95 -5.52
C TYR A 75 3.68 -6.98 -6.51
N TRP A 76 3.29 -5.71 -6.41
CA TRP A 76 3.95 -4.56 -7.03
C TRP A 76 4.08 -3.46 -5.98
N LEU A 77 5.32 -3.03 -5.72
CA LEU A 77 5.63 -2.03 -4.72
C LEU A 77 6.00 -0.70 -5.37
N TYR A 78 5.39 0.37 -4.88
CA TYR A 78 5.65 1.74 -5.30
C TYR A 78 6.02 2.58 -4.09
N ARG A 79 6.86 3.60 -4.31
CA ARG A 79 7.08 4.67 -3.34
C ARG A 79 6.51 5.99 -3.84
N VAL A 80 6.09 6.83 -2.91
CA VAL A 80 5.66 8.19 -3.17
C VAL A 80 6.43 9.12 -2.25
N LYS A 81 7.18 10.06 -2.83
CA LYS A 81 7.86 11.12 -2.07
C LYS A 81 6.83 12.17 -1.70
N VAL A 82 6.76 12.51 -0.41
CA VAL A 82 5.81 13.47 0.14
C VAL A 82 6.53 14.51 1.02
N THR A 83 5.95 15.70 1.13
CA THR A 83 6.40 16.70 2.10
C THR A 83 6.14 16.22 3.52
N ASN A 84 6.81 16.82 4.50
CA ASN A 84 6.57 16.48 5.90
C ASN A 84 5.11 16.79 6.32
N GLN A 85 4.51 17.83 5.76
CA GLN A 85 3.11 18.20 6.03
C GLN A 85 2.14 17.18 5.42
N GLN A 86 2.35 16.77 4.16
CA GLN A 86 1.56 15.71 3.51
C GLN A 86 1.64 14.39 4.30
N TYR A 87 2.86 13.98 4.70
CA TYR A 87 3.05 12.80 5.54
C TYR A 87 2.29 12.90 6.86
N LYS A 88 2.36 14.04 7.56
CA LYS A 88 1.60 14.27 8.80
C LYS A 88 0.10 14.18 8.58
N LYS A 89 -0.44 14.68 7.45
CA LYS A 89 -1.87 14.53 7.11
C LYS A 89 -2.26 13.06 6.94
N ILE A 90 -1.47 12.30 6.17
CA ILE A 90 -1.69 10.86 5.95
C ILE A 90 -1.64 10.09 7.28
N ALA A 91 -0.61 10.33 8.10
CA ALA A 91 -0.48 9.68 9.40
C ALA A 91 -1.64 10.00 10.35
N LYS A 92 -2.13 11.25 10.35
CA LYS A 92 -3.32 11.63 11.13
C LYS A 92 -4.59 10.92 10.67
N LEU A 93 -4.80 10.77 9.36
CA LEU A 93 -5.94 10.03 8.82
C LEU A 93 -5.88 8.54 9.19
N ILE A 94 -4.71 7.92 9.08
CA ILE A 94 -4.48 6.53 9.52
C ILE A 94 -4.78 6.37 11.00
N TYR A 95 -4.24 7.27 11.84
CA TYR A 95 -4.50 7.28 13.27
C TYR A 95 -5.99 7.43 13.56
N TYR A 96 -6.69 8.32 12.86
CA TYR A 96 -8.13 8.48 13.01
C TYR A 96 -8.89 7.19 12.67
N PHE A 97 -8.63 6.56 11.52
CA PHE A 97 -9.31 5.32 11.15
C PHE A 97 -8.98 4.14 12.09
N LYS A 98 -7.74 4.06 12.57
CA LYS A 98 -7.31 3.04 13.54
C LYS A 98 -8.09 3.13 14.86
N ASN A 99 -8.40 4.35 15.32
CA ASN A 99 -9.10 4.58 16.59
C ASN A 99 -10.63 4.73 16.45
N ASN A 100 -11.16 4.69 15.22
CA ASN A 100 -12.60 4.83 14.97
C ASN A 100 -13.09 3.74 14.00
N PRO A 101 -12.96 2.45 14.33
CA PRO A 101 -13.35 1.37 13.41
C PRO A 101 -14.83 1.44 13.00
N ASP A 102 -15.72 1.87 13.90
CA ASP A 102 -17.18 1.90 13.70
C ASP A 102 -17.64 2.88 12.61
N VAL A 103 -16.83 3.91 12.32
CA VAL A 103 -17.15 4.86 11.24
C VAL A 103 -16.72 4.35 9.87
N THR A 104 -15.90 3.29 9.82
CA THR A 104 -15.34 2.74 8.60
C THR A 104 -16.16 1.55 8.09
N SER A 105 -16.26 1.39 6.77
CA SER A 105 -16.89 0.22 6.17
C SER A 105 -16.37 -0.02 4.76
N TYR A 106 -16.47 -1.25 4.27
CA TYR A 106 -16.03 -1.60 2.92
C TYR A 106 -17.13 -1.32 1.90
N HIS A 107 -16.76 -0.74 0.76
CA HIS A 107 -17.68 -0.33 -0.28
C HIS A 107 -17.92 -1.44 -1.33
N ILE A 108 -18.66 -2.49 -0.97
CA ILE A 108 -18.92 -3.64 -1.84
C ILE A 108 -19.55 -3.22 -3.19
N LYS A 109 -20.57 -2.35 -3.17
CA LYS A 109 -21.24 -1.87 -4.39
C LYS A 109 -20.29 -1.09 -5.30
N GLY A 110 -19.36 -0.31 -4.73
CA GLY A 110 -18.35 0.41 -5.49
C GLY A 110 -17.34 -0.53 -6.15
N ALA A 111 -16.92 -1.59 -5.43
CA ALA A 111 -16.04 -2.62 -5.97
C ALA A 111 -16.71 -3.37 -7.15
N LEU A 112 -17.98 -3.75 -6.98
CA LEU A 112 -18.78 -4.32 -8.08
C LEU A 112 -19.06 -3.32 -9.19
N GLY A 113 -19.06 -2.02 -8.91
CA GLY A 113 -19.25 -0.97 -9.90
C GLY A 113 -18.19 -0.93 -11.00
N PHE A 114 -16.98 -1.43 -10.72
CA PHE A 114 -15.98 -1.65 -11.77
C PHE A 114 -16.42 -2.71 -12.80
N MET A 115 -17.23 -3.70 -12.38
CA MET A 115 -17.84 -4.69 -13.27
C MET A 115 -19.15 -4.18 -13.90
N PHE A 116 -19.97 -3.52 -13.07
CA PHE A 116 -21.31 -3.09 -13.41
C PHE A 116 -21.45 -1.59 -13.12
N PRO A 117 -21.10 -0.70 -14.07
CA PRO A 117 -21.07 0.75 -13.83
C PRO A 117 -22.40 1.33 -13.35
N ILE A 118 -23.53 0.67 -13.63
CA ILE A 118 -24.85 1.02 -13.10
C ILE A 118 -24.87 1.09 -11.56
N LEU A 119 -24.06 0.28 -10.87
CA LEU A 119 -23.96 0.24 -9.41
C LEU A 119 -23.30 1.51 -8.84
N TRP A 120 -22.60 2.30 -9.65
CA TRP A 120 -22.08 3.59 -9.23
C TRP A 120 -23.16 4.67 -9.05
N LYS A 121 -24.35 4.52 -9.65
CA LYS A 121 -25.43 5.53 -9.57
C LYS A 121 -25.94 5.81 -8.16
N HIS A 122 -25.74 4.90 -7.21
CA HIS A 122 -26.24 5.05 -5.83
C HIS A 122 -25.13 5.26 -4.79
N VAL A 123 -23.91 5.56 -5.22
CA VAL A 123 -22.74 5.69 -4.32
C VAL A 123 -22.86 6.88 -3.37
N ASN A 124 -23.60 7.93 -3.73
CA ASN A 124 -23.76 9.12 -2.89
C ASN A 124 -24.58 8.89 -1.60
N LYS A 125 -25.26 7.75 -1.44
CA LYS A 125 -26.08 7.43 -0.26
C LYS A 125 -25.33 6.62 0.83
N ARG A 126 -24.00 6.52 0.75
CA ARG A 126 -23.18 5.73 1.68
C ARG A 126 -22.63 6.55 2.86
N LYS A 127 -22.18 5.87 3.92
CA LYS A 127 -21.46 6.53 5.03
C LYS A 127 -20.16 7.16 4.51
N LYS A 128 -19.73 8.25 5.15
CA LYS A 128 -18.58 9.07 4.73
C LYS A 128 -17.29 8.26 4.48
N TYR A 129 -16.98 7.31 5.37
CA TYR A 129 -15.75 6.50 5.28
C TYR A 129 -16.04 5.06 4.83
N THR A 130 -16.90 4.93 3.82
CA THR A 130 -17.17 3.68 3.11
C THR A 130 -16.34 3.62 1.83
N PHE A 131 -15.25 2.86 1.80
CA PHE A 131 -14.30 2.83 0.67
C PHE A 131 -14.04 1.43 0.12
N THR A 132 -13.74 1.35 -1.17
CA THR A 132 -13.01 0.20 -1.75
C THR A 132 -11.52 0.29 -1.41
N CYS A 133 -10.74 -0.76 -1.69
CA CYS A 133 -9.31 -0.75 -1.42
C CYS A 133 -8.55 0.35 -2.18
N SER A 134 -8.83 0.55 -3.47
CA SER A 134 -8.21 1.60 -4.28
C SER A 134 -8.76 3.00 -3.97
N GLU A 135 -10.06 3.10 -3.69
CA GLU A 135 -10.69 4.35 -3.27
C GLU A 135 -10.07 4.89 -1.98
N PHE A 136 -9.76 4.01 -1.01
CA PHE A 136 -9.05 4.40 0.20
C PHE A 136 -7.70 5.05 -0.13
N ILE A 137 -6.87 4.43 -0.97
CA ILE A 137 -5.58 5.00 -1.38
C ILE A 137 -5.77 6.35 -2.07
N ALA A 138 -6.74 6.45 -2.97
CA ALA A 138 -7.07 7.69 -3.67
C ALA A 138 -7.49 8.80 -2.69
N TYR A 139 -8.34 8.49 -1.72
CA TYR A 139 -8.74 9.41 -0.65
C TYR A 139 -7.53 9.89 0.16
N MET A 140 -6.65 8.98 0.59
CA MET A 140 -5.44 9.33 1.34
C MET A 140 -4.52 10.29 0.57
N LEU A 141 -4.32 10.04 -0.73
CA LEU A 141 -3.50 10.88 -1.60
C LEU A 141 -4.15 12.23 -1.89
N GLN A 142 -5.45 12.26 -2.18
CA GLN A 142 -6.17 13.48 -2.54
C GLN A 142 -6.39 14.41 -1.35
N THR A 143 -6.90 13.88 -0.22
CA THR A 143 -7.12 14.69 1.00
C THR A 143 -5.81 15.22 1.58
N SER A 144 -4.70 14.54 1.32
CA SER A 144 -3.37 15.00 1.73
C SER A 144 -2.70 15.91 0.70
N HIS A 145 -3.35 16.22 -0.43
CA HIS A 145 -2.82 17.02 -1.56
C HIS A 145 -1.52 16.45 -2.15
N VAL A 146 -1.41 15.13 -2.24
CA VAL A 146 -0.29 14.44 -2.91
C VAL A 146 -0.58 14.29 -4.40
N VAL A 147 -1.82 13.94 -4.74
CA VAL A 147 -2.34 13.75 -6.10
C VAL A 147 -3.70 14.42 -6.20
N SER A 148 -3.99 15.04 -7.34
CA SER A 148 -5.36 15.41 -7.75
C SER A 148 -5.82 14.44 -8.83
N PHE A 149 -7.05 13.94 -8.72
CA PHE A 149 -7.64 13.04 -9.71
C PHE A 149 -8.76 13.75 -10.48
N ASP A 150 -8.83 13.50 -11.78
CA ASP A 150 -9.83 14.13 -12.68
C ASP A 150 -11.18 13.40 -12.67
N LYS A 151 -11.31 12.34 -11.87
CA LYS A 151 -12.53 11.55 -11.73
C LYS A 151 -12.91 11.35 -10.27
N PRO A 152 -14.19 11.04 -9.98
CA PRO A 152 -14.63 10.82 -8.61
C PRO A 152 -13.84 9.70 -7.92
N ILE A 153 -13.45 9.92 -6.66
CA ILE A 153 -12.58 9.01 -5.89
C ILE A 153 -13.13 7.57 -5.88
N TYR A 154 -14.45 7.40 -5.81
CA TYR A 154 -15.09 6.08 -5.79
C TYR A 154 -14.97 5.28 -7.09
N GLN A 155 -14.53 5.91 -8.19
CA GLN A 155 -14.25 5.28 -9.48
C GLN A 155 -12.74 5.08 -9.71
N ILE A 156 -11.89 5.45 -8.76
CA ILE A 156 -10.44 5.32 -8.86
C ILE A 156 -10.05 3.85 -8.70
N SER A 157 -9.49 3.28 -9.77
CA SER A 157 -8.91 1.94 -9.79
C SER A 157 -7.43 1.96 -9.41
N PRO A 158 -6.82 0.81 -9.09
CA PRO A 158 -5.37 0.70 -8.91
C PRO A 158 -4.57 1.27 -10.09
N LYS A 159 -5.05 1.07 -11.33
CA LYS A 159 -4.38 1.53 -12.54
C LYS A 159 -4.31 3.05 -12.59
N ASP A 160 -5.39 3.74 -12.24
CA ASP A 160 -5.41 5.21 -12.23
C ASP A 160 -4.41 5.78 -11.21
N ILE A 161 -4.27 5.13 -10.04
CA ILE A 161 -3.29 5.52 -9.01
C ILE A 161 -1.86 5.36 -9.56
N ILE A 162 -1.58 4.22 -10.21
CA ILE A 162 -0.26 3.92 -10.79
C ILE A 162 0.10 4.91 -11.90
N GLN A 163 -0.88 5.36 -12.68
CA GLN A 163 -0.67 6.32 -13.76
C GLN A 163 -0.40 7.74 -13.28
N THR A 164 -0.54 8.02 -11.98
CA THR A 164 -0.12 9.31 -11.43
C THR A 164 1.41 9.45 -11.52
N ASN A 165 1.90 10.61 -11.96
CA ASN A 165 3.34 10.89 -12.05
C ASN A 165 4.09 10.91 -10.70
N LYS A 166 3.38 10.67 -9.59
CA LYS A 166 3.92 10.67 -8.22
C LYS A 166 4.45 9.32 -7.78
N LEU A 167 3.98 8.22 -8.37
CA LEU A 167 4.37 6.87 -7.98
C LEU A 167 5.67 6.47 -8.69
N LYS A 168 6.69 6.09 -7.92
CA LYS A 168 7.91 5.47 -8.44
C LYS A 168 7.92 3.99 -8.13
N PHE A 169 7.94 3.15 -9.16
CA PHE A 169 8.03 1.70 -9.04
C PHE A 169 9.34 1.27 -8.38
N LEU A 170 9.25 0.31 -7.44
CA LEU A 170 10.39 -0.26 -6.71
C LEU A 170 10.62 -1.75 -7.00
N GLY A 171 9.67 -2.40 -7.66
CA GLY A 171 9.77 -3.80 -8.03
C GLY A 171 8.49 -4.59 -7.78
N ASN A 172 8.49 -5.79 -8.31
CA ASN A 172 7.44 -6.78 -8.20
C ASN A 172 8.03 -8.16 -7.92
N GLY A 173 7.19 -9.12 -7.57
CA GLY A 173 7.60 -10.49 -7.29
C GLY A 173 6.54 -11.22 -6.49
N LYS A 174 6.95 -12.25 -5.74
CA LYS A 174 6.09 -12.97 -4.79
C LYS A 174 6.30 -12.43 -3.38
N ILE A 175 5.26 -12.42 -2.54
CA ILE A 175 5.32 -11.90 -1.16
C ILE A 175 6.44 -12.55 -0.33
N GLY A 176 6.70 -13.85 -0.51
CA GLY A 176 7.79 -14.56 0.16
C GLY A 176 9.19 -14.01 -0.15
N ASN A 177 9.35 -13.28 -1.26
CA ASN A 177 10.60 -12.61 -1.62
C ASN A 177 10.66 -11.17 -1.09
N LEU A 178 9.52 -10.61 -0.67
CA LEU A 178 9.42 -9.24 -0.16
C LEU A 178 9.88 -9.15 1.30
N SER A 179 9.57 -10.15 2.13
CA SER A 179 10.09 -10.25 3.51
C SER A 179 11.62 -10.22 3.54
N ASN A 180 12.26 -10.87 2.57
CA ASN A 180 13.72 -10.95 2.47
C ASN A 180 14.36 -9.63 1.98
N ARG A 181 13.57 -8.66 1.47
CA ARG A 181 14.12 -7.33 1.12
C ARG A 181 14.55 -6.54 2.35
N GLY A 182 13.94 -6.78 3.52
CA GLY A 182 14.38 -6.15 4.77
C GLY A 182 15.86 -6.45 5.04
N ASP A 183 16.23 -7.72 4.88
CA ASP A 183 17.60 -8.19 5.10
C ASP A 183 18.55 -7.71 4.00
N ILE A 184 18.12 -7.71 2.74
CA ILE A 184 18.94 -7.23 1.61
C ILE A 184 19.24 -5.72 1.72
N ILE A 185 18.28 -4.92 2.18
CA ILE A 185 18.49 -3.47 2.39
C ILE A 185 19.43 -3.23 3.57
N VAL A 186 19.30 -3.99 4.66
CA VAL A 186 20.19 -3.91 5.83
C VAL A 186 21.62 -4.32 5.44
N LEU A 187 21.78 -5.42 4.70
CA LEU A 187 23.07 -5.85 4.16
C LEU A 187 23.68 -4.80 3.22
N GLY A 188 22.88 -4.18 2.35
CA GLY A 188 23.34 -3.10 1.47
C GLY A 188 23.83 -1.86 2.23
N ILE A 189 23.15 -1.48 3.33
CA ILE A 189 23.57 -0.37 4.20
C ILE A 189 24.85 -0.75 4.97
N ILE A 190 24.93 -1.97 5.52
CA ILE A 190 26.14 -2.47 6.20
C ILE A 190 27.34 -2.47 5.25
N LEU A 191 27.17 -2.95 4.02
CA LEU A 191 28.23 -2.94 2.99
C LEU A 191 28.67 -1.52 2.61
N LEU A 192 27.74 -0.55 2.54
CA LEU A 192 28.08 0.86 2.32
C LEU A 192 28.84 1.47 3.49
N LEU A 193 28.47 1.14 4.73
CA LEU A 193 29.18 1.58 5.93
C LEU A 193 30.59 0.98 6.00
N ILE A 194 30.75 -0.32 5.69
CA ILE A 194 32.05 -0.99 5.60
C ILE A 194 32.92 -0.32 4.54
N ARG A 195 32.37 -0.05 3.34
CA ARG A 195 33.11 0.65 2.28
C ARG A 195 33.54 2.06 2.71
N HIS A 196 32.67 2.79 3.40
CA HIS A 196 33.00 4.13 3.90
C HIS A 196 34.12 4.07 4.96
N PHE A 197 34.07 3.09 5.86
CA PHE A 197 35.11 2.86 6.87
C PHE A 197 36.46 2.47 6.26
N LEU A 198 36.46 1.61 5.24
CA LEU A 198 37.68 1.22 4.51
C LEU A 198 38.34 2.41 3.79
N ILE A 199 37.55 3.33 3.22
CA ILE A 199 38.07 4.55 2.58
C ILE A 199 38.75 5.46 3.62
N ILE A 200 38.13 5.64 4.79
CA ILE A 200 38.70 6.45 5.88
C ILE A 200 40.00 5.81 6.39
N TRP A 201 40.01 4.49 6.59
CA TRP A 201 41.19 3.76 7.05
C TRP A 201 42.36 3.84 6.05
N GLN A 202 42.10 3.65 4.75
CA GLN A 202 43.12 3.82 3.71
C GLN A 202 43.65 5.27 3.65
N GLY A 203 42.78 6.26 3.85
CA GLY A 203 43.18 7.67 3.93
C GLY A 203 44.14 7.97 5.09
N GLN A 204 43.92 7.37 6.26
CA GLN A 204 44.81 7.54 7.43
C GLN A 204 46.15 6.82 7.26
N THR A 205 46.18 5.63 6.64
CA THR A 205 47.43 4.90 6.40
C THR A 205 48.37 5.55 5.37
N ASN A 206 47.83 6.36 4.46
CA ASN A 206 48.64 7.11 3.50
C ASN A 206 49.20 8.41 4.09
N GLN A 207 48.57 8.96 5.13
CA GLN A 207 49.06 10.15 5.83
C GLN A 207 50.22 9.84 6.78
N SER A 208 50.30 8.60 7.30
CA SER A 208 51.41 8.15 8.15
C SER A 208 52.64 7.62 7.40
N ARG A 209 52.59 7.53 6.06
CA ARG A 209 53.72 7.14 5.20
C ARG A 209 54.45 8.32 4.54
N ASN A 210 53.94 9.54 4.69
CA ASN A 210 54.52 10.76 4.13
C ASN A 210 55.12 11.70 5.21
N ASN A 211 55.29 11.21 6.44
CA ASN A 211 56.13 11.79 7.49
C ASN A 211 57.26 10.82 7.80
#